data_AF-A0A1E3JR88-F1
#
_entry.id   AF-A0A1E3JR88-F1
#
_cell.length_a   1.000
_cell.length_b   1.000
_cell.length_c   1.000
_cell.angle_alpha   90.00
_cell.angle_beta   90.00
_cell.angle_gamma   90.00
#
_symmetry.space_group_name_H-M   'P 1'
#
loop_
_entity.id
_entity.type
_entity.pdbx_description
1 polymer ?
#
loop_
_entity_poly.entity_id
_entity_poly.type
_entity_poly.pdbx_seq_one_letter_code
_entity_poly.pdbx_strand_id
1 'polypeptide(L)'
;MKAVLQRVVNASVAGKCYNSFDGKTISSIGKGLLVLVGIDRYDEPADATLIIKKILTAKLWDDDNGGGWKKNVKDIDGEVLCVSQFTLLASLKKGAKPDFHDSMASLRRDNSTIPSKAYYTSFLEEIKAAYDPSKIQDGEFGAMMQVSLCNDGPVTILLSSRDKPATKSGTPTPATSGINTPLPEAGQKKVKKPKDKGTGHPKFAAGADREAANPLGTAVDEVIDEGRREAGATNSGVNQEEANRE
;
A
#
# COMPACT_ATOMS: atom_id res chain seq x y z
N MET A 1 0.13 7.08 -14.99
CA MET A 1 0.54 7.11 -13.59
C MET A 1 0.03 5.87 -12.90
N LYS A 2 0.82 5.31 -11.98
CA LYS A 2 0.37 4.24 -11.07
C LYS A 2 0.49 4.69 -9.63
N ALA A 3 -0.38 4.18 -8.77
CA ALA A 3 -0.24 4.34 -7.33
C ALA A 3 -0.62 3.05 -6.60
N VAL A 4 0.03 2.79 -5.46
CA VAL A 4 -0.38 1.75 -4.51
C VAL A 4 -0.82 2.44 -3.24
N LEU A 5 -2.10 2.30 -2.90
CA LEU A 5 -2.68 2.85 -1.68
C LEU A 5 -2.72 1.75 -0.64
N GLN A 6 -2.24 2.07 0.56
CA GLN A 6 -2.31 1.18 1.71
C GLN A 6 -3.01 1.91 2.84
N ARG A 7 -4.07 1.30 3.37
CA ARG A 7 -4.76 1.82 4.55
C ARG A 7 -3.87 1.57 5.76
N VAL A 8 -3.61 2.59 6.56
CA VAL A 8 -2.67 2.48 7.68
C VAL A 8 -3.25 3.04 8.98
N VAL A 9 -2.88 2.40 10.09
CA VAL A 9 -3.06 2.97 11.44
C VAL A 9 -2.03 4.06 11.67
N ASN A 10 -0.82 3.87 11.15
CA ASN A 10 0.27 4.84 11.08
C ASN A 10 1.29 4.42 10.01
N ALA A 11 2.04 5.39 9.51
CA ALA A 11 3.18 5.16 8.63
C ALA A 11 4.24 6.26 8.82
N SER A 12 5.50 5.94 8.54
CA SER A 12 6.60 6.90 8.63
C SER A 12 7.68 6.63 7.60
N VAL A 13 8.43 7.68 7.29
CA VAL A 13 9.62 7.63 6.44
C VAL A 13 10.81 8.09 7.27
N ALA A 14 11.85 7.27 7.30
CA ALA A 14 13.15 7.64 7.85
C ALA A 14 14.21 7.64 6.74
N GLY A 15 15.14 8.58 6.82
CA GLY A 15 16.32 8.56 5.96
C GLY A 15 17.20 7.36 6.30
N LYS A 16 17.72 6.66 5.30
CA LYS A 16 18.62 5.53 5.56
C LYS A 16 20.02 6.02 5.95
N CYS A 17 20.39 5.84 7.20
CA CYS A 17 21.79 5.89 7.63
C CYS A 17 22.44 4.51 7.43
N TYR A 18 23.52 4.42 6.65
CA TYR A 18 24.18 3.13 6.41
C TYR A 18 24.88 2.55 7.66
N ASN A 19 25.12 3.39 8.68
CA ASN A 19 25.97 3.07 9.82
C ASN A 19 25.23 3.08 11.18
N SER A 20 23.92 3.33 11.20
CA SER A 20 23.09 3.28 12.42
C SER A 20 21.65 2.94 12.07
N PHE A 21 20.97 2.20 12.95
CA PHE A 21 19.53 1.94 12.85
C PHE A 21 18.67 3.18 13.20
N ASP A 22 19.27 4.22 13.78
CA ASP A 22 18.62 5.49 14.12
C ASP A 22 18.58 6.45 12.94
N GLY A 23 17.90 6.05 11.86
CA GLY A 23 17.58 6.95 10.77
C GLY A 23 16.69 8.10 11.26
N LYS A 24 17.05 9.35 10.95
CA LYS A 24 16.22 10.51 11.30
C LYS A 24 14.86 10.39 10.58
N THR A 25 13.77 10.43 11.35
CA THR A 25 12.41 10.51 10.81
C THR A 25 12.29 11.78 9.96
N ILE A 26 11.95 11.60 8.69
CA ILE A 26 11.68 12.67 7.73
C ILE A 26 10.24 13.12 7.88
N SER A 27 9.32 12.16 7.92
CA SER A 27 7.89 12.40 8.06
C SER A 27 7.16 11.21 8.68
N SER A 28 5.99 11.48 9.25
CA SER A 28 5.12 10.46 9.81
C SER A 28 3.67 10.89 9.73
N ILE A 29 2.77 9.91 9.61
CA ILE A 29 1.34 10.07 9.69
C ILE A 29 0.75 9.09 10.71
N GLY A 30 -0.36 9.49 11.32
CA GLY A 30 -1.27 8.61 12.04
C GLY A 30 -2.22 7.90 11.07
N LYS A 31 -3.50 7.82 11.45
CA LYS A 31 -4.51 7.08 10.69
C LYS A 31 -4.71 7.70 9.31
N GLY A 32 -4.61 6.90 8.26
CA GLY A 32 -4.65 7.45 6.91
C GLY A 32 -4.25 6.49 5.79
N LEU A 33 -3.60 7.06 4.77
CA LEU A 33 -3.08 6.34 3.60
C LEU A 33 -1.58 6.52 3.45
N LEU A 34 -0.86 5.41 3.27
CA LEU A 34 0.44 5.42 2.61
C LEU A 34 0.21 5.24 1.10
N VAL A 35 0.77 6.14 0.29
CA VAL A 35 0.63 6.15 -1.17
C VAL A 35 1.99 6.07 -1.81
N LEU A 36 2.29 4.95 -2.44
CA LEU A 36 3.46 4.80 -3.31
C LEU A 36 3.11 5.30 -4.71
N VAL A 37 3.80 6.32 -5.21
CA VAL A 37 3.48 7.01 -6.47
C VAL A 37 4.51 6.67 -7.54
N GLY A 38 4.05 6.03 -8.63
CA GLY A 38 4.86 5.70 -9.80
C GLY A 38 4.47 6.56 -11.00
N ILE A 39 5.43 7.34 -11.50
CA ILE A 39 5.24 8.23 -12.65
C ILE A 39 5.79 7.55 -13.90
N ASP A 40 4.93 7.37 -14.90
CA ASP A 40 5.29 6.83 -16.22
C ASP A 40 5.87 7.93 -17.11
N ARG A 41 6.78 7.59 -18.01
CA ARG A 41 7.41 8.52 -18.95
C ARG A 41 6.46 9.25 -19.90
N TYR A 42 5.23 8.76 -20.06
CA TYR A 42 4.18 9.36 -20.88
C TYR A 42 3.06 9.99 -20.05
N ASP A 43 3.26 10.17 -18.75
CA ASP A 43 2.24 10.81 -17.90
C ASP A 43 2.11 12.30 -18.22
N GLU A 44 0.88 12.73 -18.38
CA GLU A 44 0.47 14.12 -18.59
C GLU A 44 -0.17 14.66 -17.31
N PRO A 45 -0.29 15.99 -17.13
CA PRO A 45 -0.90 16.56 -15.92
C PRO A 45 -2.29 15.99 -15.59
N ALA A 46 -3.09 15.65 -16.60
CA ALA A 46 -4.40 15.03 -16.41
C ALA A 46 -4.35 13.66 -15.71
N ASP A 47 -3.27 12.89 -15.86
CA ASP A 47 -3.06 11.62 -15.16
C ASP A 47 -2.91 11.83 -13.64
N ALA A 48 -2.16 12.87 -13.25
CA ALA A 48 -2.00 13.26 -11.85
C ALA A 48 -3.35 13.65 -11.24
N THR A 49 -4.09 14.57 -11.89
CA THR A 49 -5.42 14.99 -11.45
C THR A 49 -6.37 13.82 -11.24
N LEU A 50 -6.36 12.85 -12.16
CA LEU A 50 -7.20 11.65 -12.08
C LEU A 50 -6.81 10.77 -10.90
N ILE A 51 -5.51 10.51 -10.68
CA ILE A 51 -5.03 9.69 -9.56
C ILE A 51 -5.29 10.38 -8.22
N ILE A 52 -5.04 11.69 -8.11
CA ILE A 52 -5.33 12.48 -6.90
C ILE A 52 -6.81 12.38 -6.53
N LYS A 53 -7.70 12.57 -7.51
CA LYS A 53 -9.14 12.38 -7.31
C LYS A 53 -9.46 10.98 -6.80
N LYS A 54 -8.88 9.93 -7.41
CA LYS A 54 -9.10 8.54 -6.96
C LYS A 54 -8.58 8.31 -5.54
N ILE A 55 -7.41 8.86 -5.17
CA ILE A 55 -6.86 8.76 -3.81
C ILE A 55 -7.81 9.38 -2.78
N LEU A 56 -8.21 10.63 -3.00
CA LEU A 56 -8.99 11.39 -2.02
C LEU A 56 -10.46 10.95 -1.92
N THR A 57 -10.97 10.20 -2.91
CA THR A 57 -12.38 9.75 -2.93
C THR A 57 -12.55 8.25 -2.76
N ALA A 58 -11.45 7.49 -2.69
CA ALA A 58 -11.50 6.05 -2.42
C ALA A 58 -12.15 5.78 -1.06
N LYS A 59 -13.26 5.05 -1.06
CA LYS A 59 -14.00 4.69 0.15
C LYS A 59 -13.38 3.43 0.76
N LEU A 60 -12.57 3.61 1.79
CA LEU A 60 -11.74 2.56 2.40
C LEU A 60 -12.00 2.35 3.90
N TRP A 61 -12.92 3.13 4.48
CA TRP A 61 -13.35 2.99 5.87
C TRP A 61 -14.86 2.79 5.96
N ASP A 62 -15.29 2.24 7.09
CA ASP A 62 -16.69 2.01 7.40
C ASP A 62 -17.36 3.34 7.79
N ASP A 63 -18.68 3.40 7.65
CA ASP A 63 -19.46 4.52 8.21
C ASP A 63 -19.75 4.32 9.71
N ASP A 64 -20.31 5.36 10.34
CA ASP A 64 -20.65 5.33 11.77
C ASP A 64 -21.85 4.43 12.07
N ASN A 65 -22.56 3.95 11.05
CA ASN A 65 -23.74 3.10 11.15
C ASN A 65 -23.43 1.61 10.86
N GLY A 66 -22.14 1.24 10.76
CA GLY A 66 -21.68 -0.14 10.52
C GLY A 66 -21.68 -0.58 9.05
N GLY A 67 -21.95 0.32 8.11
CA GLY A 67 -21.83 0.07 6.68
C GLY A 67 -20.37 0.13 6.22
N GLY A 68 -19.83 -1.00 5.75
CA GLY A 68 -18.45 -1.06 5.26
C GLY A 68 -18.21 -0.30 3.94
N TRP A 69 -16.99 0.18 3.74
CA TRP A 69 -16.54 0.82 2.48
C TRP A 69 -17.33 2.07 2.08
N LYS A 70 -17.54 2.99 3.03
CA LYS A 70 -18.38 4.17 2.86
C LYS A 70 -17.65 5.50 2.97
N LYS A 71 -16.61 5.56 3.80
CA LYS A 71 -15.83 6.77 4.08
C LYS A 71 -14.51 6.77 3.33
N ASN A 72 -14.12 7.92 2.80
CA ASN A 72 -12.80 8.18 2.23
C ASN A 72 -11.86 8.84 3.26
N VAL A 73 -10.60 9.09 2.88
CA VAL A 73 -9.58 9.64 3.78
C VAL A 73 -9.98 11.01 4.35
N LYS A 74 -10.68 11.83 3.57
CA LYS A 74 -11.18 13.15 4.01
C LYS A 74 -12.32 13.01 5.01
N ASP A 75 -13.22 12.04 4.79
CA ASP A 75 -14.38 11.81 5.66
C ASP A 75 -13.97 11.36 7.08
N ILE A 76 -12.78 10.78 7.24
CA ILE A 76 -12.22 10.38 8.54
C ILE A 76 -11.19 11.37 9.09
N ASP A 77 -11.03 12.54 8.45
CA ASP A 77 -9.97 13.51 8.73
C ASP A 77 -8.55 12.90 8.80
N GLY A 78 -8.32 11.90 7.95
CA GLY A 78 -7.10 11.10 7.92
C GLY A 78 -5.96 11.78 7.17
N GLU A 79 -4.76 11.29 7.39
CA GLU A 79 -3.54 11.83 6.77
C GLU A 79 -3.13 11.02 5.53
N VAL A 80 -2.31 11.60 4.67
CA VAL A 80 -1.78 10.94 3.47
C VAL A 80 -0.27 11.14 3.43
N LEU A 81 0.46 10.04 3.39
CA LEU A 81 1.90 10.01 3.20
C LEU A 81 2.20 9.57 1.76
N CYS A 82 2.71 10.48 0.94
CA CYS A 82 3.12 10.21 -0.43
C CYS A 82 4.61 9.86 -0.47
N VAL A 83 4.97 8.78 -1.18
CA VAL A 83 6.36 8.39 -1.40
C VAL A 83 6.57 8.07 -2.87
N SER A 84 7.57 8.69 -3.49
CA SER A 84 7.92 8.41 -4.89
C SER A 84 8.48 6.98 -5.04
N GLN A 85 7.90 6.20 -5.97
CA GLN A 85 8.19 4.78 -6.16
C GLN A 85 8.24 4.41 -7.65
N PHE A 86 9.37 4.68 -8.30
CA PHE A 86 9.54 4.37 -9.73
C PHE A 86 9.41 2.88 -10.06
N THR A 87 9.69 1.99 -9.10
CA THR A 87 9.67 0.53 -9.31
C THR A 87 8.27 -0.03 -9.57
N LEU A 88 7.19 0.74 -9.34
CA LEU A 88 5.83 0.34 -9.73
C LEU A 88 5.67 0.20 -11.27
N LEU A 89 6.60 0.79 -12.01
CA LEU A 89 6.66 0.76 -13.47
C LEU A 89 7.64 -0.32 -13.97
N ALA A 90 8.16 -1.17 -13.08
CA ALA A 90 9.06 -2.26 -13.45
C ALA A 90 8.37 -3.30 -14.34
N SER A 91 9.12 -3.82 -15.31
CA SER A 91 8.77 -4.95 -16.17
C SER A 91 9.73 -6.11 -15.93
N LEU A 92 9.17 -7.30 -15.71
CA LEU A 92 9.90 -8.57 -15.58
C LEU A 92 9.68 -9.50 -16.77
N LYS A 93 9.26 -8.96 -17.92
CA LYS A 93 8.93 -9.77 -19.11
C LYS A 93 10.16 -10.38 -19.80
N LYS A 94 11.35 -9.79 -19.62
CA LYS A 94 12.60 -10.20 -20.27
C LYS A 94 13.58 -10.92 -19.33
N GLY A 95 13.07 -11.56 -18.26
CA GLY A 95 13.86 -12.29 -17.26
C GLY A 95 13.60 -11.81 -15.82
N ALA A 96 14.46 -12.24 -14.89
CA ALA A 96 14.31 -11.96 -13.46
C ALA A 96 14.77 -10.55 -13.03
N LYS A 97 15.54 -9.84 -13.86
CA LYS A 97 15.98 -8.47 -13.58
C LYS A 97 14.86 -7.49 -13.94
N PRO A 98 14.43 -6.60 -13.03
CA PRO A 98 13.45 -5.58 -13.35
C PRO A 98 14.02 -4.55 -14.34
N ASP A 99 13.25 -4.27 -15.38
CA ASP A 99 13.48 -3.20 -16.35
C ASP A 99 12.55 -2.02 -16.05
N PHE A 100 13.09 -0.79 -16.05
CA PHE A 100 12.37 0.43 -15.64
C PHE A 100 12.21 1.43 -16.79
N HIS A 101 12.24 0.95 -18.04
CA HIS A 101 12.13 1.79 -19.23
C HIS A 101 10.88 2.71 -19.24
N ASP A 102 9.80 2.25 -18.60
CA ASP A 102 8.52 2.96 -18.58
C ASP A 102 8.45 4.04 -17.47
N SER A 103 9.39 4.05 -16.53
CA SER A 103 9.48 5.10 -15.50
C SER A 103 9.90 6.44 -16.12
N MET A 104 9.33 7.54 -15.63
CA MET A 104 9.77 8.88 -16.00
C MET A 104 11.22 9.11 -15.55
N ALA A 105 12.04 9.71 -16.43
CA ALA A 105 13.45 9.95 -16.16
C ALA A 105 13.66 11.05 -15.10
N SER A 106 14.69 10.90 -14.28
CA SER A 106 15.09 11.89 -13.26
C SER A 106 15.69 13.16 -13.82
N LEU A 107 16.29 13.08 -15.02
CA LEU A 107 16.86 14.21 -15.75
C LEU A 107 16.06 14.43 -17.04
N ARG A 108 16.03 15.68 -17.51
CA ARG A 108 15.47 16.01 -18.84
C ARG A 108 16.26 15.26 -19.90
N ARG A 109 15.57 14.62 -20.84
CA ARG A 109 16.19 14.01 -22.01
C ARG A 109 16.09 14.89 -23.25
N ASP A 110 15.11 15.79 -23.26
CA ASP A 110 14.88 16.79 -24.30
C ASP A 110 14.14 18.00 -23.69
N ASN A 111 13.87 19.03 -24.50
CA ASN A 111 13.15 20.23 -24.08
C ASN A 111 11.65 20.00 -23.81
N SER A 112 11.09 18.86 -24.23
CA SER A 112 9.67 18.54 -24.11
C SER A 112 9.33 17.69 -22.87
N THR A 113 10.34 17.15 -22.19
CA THR A 113 10.16 16.23 -21.07
C THR A 113 10.41 16.93 -19.73
N ILE A 114 9.42 16.84 -18.84
CA ILE A 114 9.55 17.30 -17.45
C ILE A 114 10.30 16.21 -16.66
N PRO A 115 11.30 16.56 -15.83
CA PRO A 115 11.94 15.60 -14.92
C PRO A 115 10.96 15.03 -13.91
N SER A 116 11.13 13.75 -13.54
CA SER A 116 10.27 13.07 -12.56
C SER A 116 10.16 13.81 -11.22
N LYS A 117 11.23 14.47 -10.76
CA LYS A 117 11.21 15.27 -9.52
C LYS A 117 10.26 16.45 -9.63
N ALA A 118 10.34 17.22 -10.72
CA ALA A 118 9.47 18.37 -10.94
C ALA A 118 8.01 17.93 -11.09
N TYR A 119 7.77 16.85 -11.82
CA TYR A 119 6.42 16.28 -11.95
C TYR A 119 5.86 15.83 -10.59
N TYR A 120 6.67 15.12 -9.79
CA TYR A 120 6.27 14.69 -8.44
C TYR A 120 5.99 15.87 -7.49
N THR A 121 6.79 16.94 -7.57
CA THR A 121 6.54 18.17 -6.81
C THR A 121 5.19 18.79 -7.19
N SER A 122 4.87 18.90 -8.49
CA SER A 122 3.55 19.40 -8.92
C SER A 122 2.40 18.49 -8.48
N PHE A 123 2.59 17.17 -8.49
CA PHE A 123 1.61 16.22 -7.94
C PHE A 123 1.34 16.48 -6.45
N LEU A 124 2.39 16.72 -5.65
CA LEU A 124 2.25 17.03 -4.22
C LEU A 124 1.55 18.37 -3.97
N GLU A 125 1.83 19.38 -4.78
CA GLU A 125 1.16 20.68 -4.71
C GLU A 125 -0.34 20.54 -5.03
N GLU A 126 -0.68 19.77 -6.06
CA GLU A 126 -2.07 19.55 -6.48
C GLU A 126 -2.88 18.77 -5.43
N ILE A 127 -2.32 17.70 -4.84
CA ILE A 127 -3.04 16.95 -3.78
C ILE A 127 -3.20 17.77 -2.50
N LYS A 128 -2.21 18.62 -2.16
CA LYS A 128 -2.31 19.57 -1.03
C LYS A 128 -3.43 20.58 -1.28
N ALA A 129 -3.54 21.10 -2.49
CA ALA A 129 -4.60 22.05 -2.86
C ALA A 129 -5.99 21.40 -2.88
N ALA A 130 -6.07 20.09 -3.18
CA ALA A 130 -7.32 19.34 -3.27
C ALA A 130 -7.85 18.82 -1.91
N TYR A 131 -7.07 18.92 -0.83
CA TYR A 131 -7.47 18.50 0.52
C TYR A 131 -7.04 19.52 1.59
N ASP A 132 -6.17 19.12 2.52
CA ASP A 132 -5.59 19.99 3.55
C ASP A 132 -4.06 19.82 3.49
N PRO A 133 -3.31 20.90 3.21
CA PRO A 133 -1.85 20.84 3.12
C PRO A 133 -1.15 20.27 4.35
N SER A 134 -1.73 20.42 5.55
CA SER A 134 -1.17 19.90 6.81
C SER A 134 -1.31 18.37 6.94
N LYS A 135 -2.28 17.78 6.23
CA LYS A 135 -2.56 16.33 6.24
C LYS A 135 -1.79 15.57 5.16
N ILE A 136 -1.09 16.26 4.26
CA ILE A 136 -0.28 15.64 3.21
C ILE A 136 1.20 15.71 3.57
N GLN A 137 1.75 14.54 3.90
CA GLN A 137 3.18 14.35 4.16
C GLN A 137 3.89 13.78 2.93
N ASP A 138 5.17 14.10 2.79
CA ASP A 138 6.04 13.59 1.73
C ASP A 138 7.18 12.77 2.35
N GLY A 139 7.75 11.86 1.57
CA GLY A 139 9.08 11.33 1.81
C GLY A 139 10.16 12.31 1.34
N GLU A 140 11.32 11.78 0.95
CA GLU A 140 12.40 12.56 0.34
C GLU A 140 12.71 12.02 -1.06
N PHE A 141 12.35 12.79 -2.08
CA PHE A 141 12.50 12.36 -3.48
C PHE A 141 13.96 12.02 -3.83
N GLY A 142 14.19 10.80 -4.31
CA GLY A 142 15.50 10.35 -4.76
C GLY A 142 16.46 9.92 -3.64
N ALA A 143 16.07 10.06 -2.38
CA ALA A 143 16.82 9.52 -1.25
C ALA A 143 16.53 8.03 -1.03
N MET A 144 17.49 7.33 -0.41
CA MET A 144 17.24 5.99 0.12
C MET A 144 16.48 6.11 1.43
N MET A 145 15.26 5.57 1.45
CA MET A 145 14.33 5.68 2.56
C MET A 145 14.03 4.32 3.18
N GLN A 146 13.71 4.31 4.47
CA GLN A 146 13.01 3.23 5.14
C GLN A 146 11.57 3.67 5.39
N VAL A 147 10.62 2.93 4.85
CA VAL A 147 9.19 3.21 5.02
C VAL A 147 8.62 2.18 5.99
N SER A 148 8.20 2.64 7.16
CA SER A 148 7.50 1.84 8.16
C SER A 148 6.02 2.06 8.02
N LEU A 149 5.23 0.98 8.10
CA LEU A 149 3.78 1.08 8.10
C LEU A 149 3.14 0.00 8.98
N CYS A 150 2.02 0.35 9.60
CA CYS A 150 1.10 -0.60 10.20
C CYS A 150 -0.17 -0.65 9.34
N ASN A 151 -0.28 -1.67 8.48
CA ASN A 151 -1.39 -1.81 7.55
C ASN A 151 -2.67 -2.19 8.30
N ASP A 152 -3.72 -1.40 8.12
CA ASP A 152 -5.03 -1.55 8.75
C ASP A 152 -5.91 -2.43 7.85
N GLY A 153 -6.07 -3.71 8.19
CA GLY A 153 -6.94 -4.66 7.46
C GLY A 153 -6.29 -6.04 7.23
N PRO A 154 -5.31 -6.17 6.31
CA PRO A 154 -4.75 -5.13 5.47
C PRO A 154 -5.61 -4.79 4.24
N VAL A 155 -5.64 -3.52 3.86
CA VAL A 155 -6.28 -3.03 2.63
C VAL A 155 -5.23 -2.43 1.72
N THR A 156 -5.14 -2.93 0.48
CA THR A 156 -4.18 -2.42 -0.52
C THR A 156 -4.85 -2.33 -1.89
N ILE A 157 -4.81 -1.15 -2.49
CA ILE A 157 -5.49 -0.85 -3.75
C ILE A 157 -4.46 -0.36 -4.77
N LEU A 158 -4.46 -0.97 -5.95
CA LEU A 158 -3.66 -0.53 -7.08
C LEU A 158 -4.49 0.41 -7.94
N LEU A 159 -3.95 1.58 -8.23
CA LEU A 159 -4.55 2.55 -9.14
C LEU A 159 -3.65 2.72 -10.36
N SER A 160 -4.28 2.81 -11.52
CA SER A 160 -3.64 3.24 -12.75
C SER A 160 -4.51 4.29 -13.45
N SER A 161 -3.86 5.32 -14.01
CA SER A 161 -4.53 6.36 -14.78
C SER A 161 -4.99 5.85 -16.15
N ARG A 162 -4.34 4.77 -16.65
CA ARG A 162 -4.68 4.11 -17.91
C ARG A 162 -5.87 3.15 -17.79
N ASP A 163 -6.34 2.88 -16.58
CA ASP A 163 -7.47 2.00 -16.35
C ASP A 163 -8.74 2.70 -16.82
N LYS A 164 -9.34 2.19 -17.90
CA LYS A 164 -10.60 2.72 -18.41
C LYS A 164 -11.68 2.53 -17.35
N PRO A 165 -12.50 3.55 -17.04
CA PRO A 165 -13.71 3.33 -16.25
C PRO A 165 -14.56 2.29 -17.00
N ALA A 166 -15.01 1.25 -16.30
CA ALA A 166 -15.86 0.23 -16.89
C ALA A 166 -17.06 0.91 -17.53
N THR A 167 -17.11 0.94 -18.87
CA THR A 167 -18.33 1.26 -19.58
C THR A 167 -19.33 0.19 -19.19
N LYS A 168 -20.44 0.59 -18.53
CA LYS A 168 -21.58 -0.30 -18.34
C LYS A 168 -22.08 -0.68 -19.74
N SER A 169 -21.62 -1.79 -20.30
CA SER A 169 -22.20 -2.38 -21.50
C SER A 169 -23.57 -2.94 -21.10
N GLY A 170 -24.60 -2.12 -21.27
CA GLY A 170 -25.96 -2.45 -20.89
C GLY A 170 -26.94 -1.55 -21.63
N THR A 171 -27.07 -1.75 -22.94
CA THR A 171 -28.29 -1.40 -23.65
C THR A 171 -29.13 -2.67 -23.70
N PRO A 172 -30.26 -2.78 -22.98
CA PRO A 172 -31.20 -3.86 -23.24
C PRO A 172 -31.84 -3.55 -24.60
N THR A 173 -31.57 -4.40 -25.58
CA THR A 173 -32.31 -4.41 -26.84
C THR A 173 -33.79 -4.66 -26.53
N PRO A 174 -34.74 -3.86 -27.04
CA PRO A 174 -36.16 -4.18 -26.87
C PRO A 174 -36.45 -5.46 -27.66
N ALA A 175 -36.93 -6.49 -26.97
CA ALA A 175 -37.48 -7.67 -27.60
C ALA A 175 -38.78 -7.28 -28.34
N THR A 176 -38.76 -7.34 -29.67
CA THR A 176 -39.98 -7.31 -30.48
C THR A 176 -40.59 -8.70 -30.51
N SER A 177 -41.88 -8.75 -30.17
CA SER A 177 -42.76 -9.90 -30.16
C SER A 177 -43.14 -10.39 -31.56
N GLY A 178 -43.23 -11.72 -31.70
CA GLY A 178 -44.15 -12.41 -32.61
C GLY A 178 -43.60 -12.86 -33.97
N ILE A 179 -43.54 -14.18 -34.17
CA ILE A 179 -44.40 -14.95 -35.10
C ILE A 179 -44.05 -16.45 -35.00
N ASN A 180 -45.07 -17.27 -34.77
CA ASN A 180 -45.09 -18.73 -34.78
C ASN A 180 -45.01 -19.31 -36.21
N THR A 181 -44.23 -20.37 -36.45
CA THR A 181 -44.64 -21.64 -37.15
C THR A 181 -43.48 -22.68 -37.15
N PRO A 182 -43.71 -23.99 -37.43
CA PRO A 182 -43.38 -25.08 -36.50
C PRO A 182 -42.21 -26.00 -36.93
N LEU A 183 -41.66 -26.74 -35.95
CA LEU A 183 -40.73 -27.86 -36.19
C LEU A 183 -41.45 -29.10 -36.75
N PRO A 184 -40.80 -29.90 -37.61
CA PRO A 184 -41.20 -31.28 -37.84
C PRO A 184 -40.49 -32.24 -36.87
N GLU A 185 -41.26 -33.17 -36.30
CA GLU A 185 -40.77 -34.35 -35.58
C GLU A 185 -40.26 -35.42 -36.56
N ALA A 186 -39.18 -36.12 -36.19
CA ALA A 186 -39.14 -37.59 -36.12
C ALA A 186 -37.70 -38.09 -35.88
N GLY A 187 -37.55 -39.07 -34.98
CA GLY A 187 -36.41 -40.00 -35.04
C GLY A 187 -35.84 -40.49 -33.72
N GLN A 188 -36.57 -41.33 -32.99
CA GLN A 188 -36.04 -42.13 -31.88
C GLN A 188 -34.92 -43.07 -32.35
N LYS A 189 -33.82 -43.20 -31.58
CA LYS A 189 -33.08 -44.48 -31.46
C LYS A 189 -32.19 -44.57 -30.20
N LYS A 190 -32.64 -45.45 -29.29
CA LYS A 190 -31.92 -46.41 -28.44
C LYS A 190 -30.73 -45.97 -27.57
N VAL A 191 -31.02 -45.97 -26.27
CA VAL A 191 -30.11 -46.08 -25.12
C VAL A 191 -29.32 -47.40 -25.14
N LYS A 192 -28.00 -47.32 -24.89
CA LYS A 192 -27.17 -48.42 -24.38
C LYS A 192 -26.36 -47.93 -23.16
N LYS A 193 -26.54 -48.62 -22.03
CA LYS A 193 -25.71 -48.47 -20.80
C LYS A 193 -24.30 -49.02 -21.01
N PRO A 194 -23.30 -48.46 -20.31
CA PRO A 194 -22.31 -49.26 -19.60
C PRO A 194 -22.30 -48.86 -18.10
N LYS A 195 -22.60 -49.80 -17.20
CA LYS A 195 -21.64 -50.61 -16.42
C LYS A 195 -20.76 -49.79 -15.47
N ASP A 196 -21.25 -49.75 -14.24
CA ASP A 196 -20.62 -49.38 -13.00
C ASP A 196 -19.31 -50.17 -12.75
N LYS A 197 -18.26 -49.45 -12.38
CA LYS A 197 -17.06 -49.95 -11.69
C LYS A 197 -16.51 -48.84 -10.78
N GLY A 198 -17.01 -48.82 -9.55
CA GLY A 198 -16.20 -49.03 -8.35
C GLY A 198 -14.91 -48.21 -8.16
N THR A 199 -15.00 -47.31 -7.16
CA THR A 199 -14.02 -47.00 -6.10
C THR A 199 -12.80 -46.14 -6.40
N GLY A 200 -12.69 -45.01 -5.68
CA GLY A 200 -11.43 -44.29 -5.49
C GLY A 200 -11.53 -42.83 -5.03
N HIS A 201 -12.27 -42.52 -3.96
CA HIS A 201 -12.12 -41.23 -3.26
C HIS A 201 -10.86 -41.26 -2.38
N PRO A 202 -9.92 -40.31 -2.48
CA PRO A 202 -8.97 -40.09 -1.40
C PRO A 202 -9.66 -39.34 -0.25
N LYS A 203 -9.65 -39.99 0.91
CA LYS A 203 -10.08 -39.44 2.21
C LYS A 203 -9.12 -38.35 2.65
N PHE A 204 -9.63 -37.17 3.03
CA PHE A 204 -8.91 -36.26 3.92
C PHE A 204 -9.05 -36.81 5.35
N ALA A 205 -7.92 -37.20 5.95
CA ALA A 205 -7.86 -37.57 7.36
C ALA A 205 -7.66 -36.32 8.20
N ALA A 206 -8.58 -36.09 9.13
CA ALA A 206 -8.37 -35.24 10.30
C ALA A 206 -7.45 -35.99 11.28
N GLY A 207 -6.41 -35.29 11.76
CA GLY A 207 -5.51 -35.76 12.81
C GLY A 207 -5.19 -34.61 13.74
N ALA A 208 -5.59 -34.78 15.00
CA ALA A 208 -5.43 -33.84 16.10
C ALA A 208 -4.01 -33.84 16.69
N ASP A 209 -3.71 -32.75 17.40
CA ASP A 209 -2.81 -32.61 18.55
C ASP A 209 -1.36 -33.07 18.44
N ARG A 210 -0.47 -32.10 18.20
CA ARG A 210 0.85 -32.06 18.86
C ARG A 210 1.21 -30.63 19.25
N GLU A 211 1.16 -30.41 20.55
CA GLU A 211 1.76 -29.30 21.28
C GLU A 211 3.27 -29.29 21.04
N ALA A 212 3.77 -28.26 20.34
CA ALA A 212 5.19 -28.01 20.16
C ALA A 212 5.56 -26.76 20.95
N ALA A 213 6.35 -26.96 22.01
CA ALA A 213 6.88 -25.93 22.86
C ALA A 213 7.67 -24.87 22.06
N ASN A 214 7.37 -23.60 22.34
CA ASN A 214 8.02 -22.42 21.79
C ASN A 214 9.31 -22.11 22.60
N PRO A 215 10.52 -22.12 22.02
CA PRO A 215 11.74 -21.84 22.79
C PRO A 215 12.16 -20.36 22.77
N LEU A 216 11.31 -19.41 22.38
CA LEU A 216 11.66 -17.97 22.33
C LEU A 216 11.04 -17.11 23.45
N GLY A 217 10.56 -17.73 24.53
CA GLY A 217 9.81 -17.06 25.60
C GLY A 217 10.58 -16.61 26.85
N THR A 218 11.91 -16.43 26.80
CA THR A 218 12.70 -16.11 28.02
C THR A 218 13.76 -15.03 27.89
N ALA A 219 13.80 -14.24 26.79
CA ALA A 219 14.83 -13.19 26.62
C ALA A 219 14.34 -11.75 26.87
N VAL A 220 13.10 -11.56 27.35
CA VAL A 220 12.50 -10.21 27.53
C VAL A 220 12.39 -9.76 28.99
N ASP A 221 12.58 -10.65 29.97
CA ASP A 221 12.53 -10.29 31.39
C ASP A 221 13.91 -10.00 32.01
N GLU A 222 15.02 -10.38 31.36
CA GLU A 222 16.37 -10.14 31.90
C GLU A 222 16.92 -8.73 31.60
N VAL A 223 16.37 -8.02 30.61
CA VAL A 223 16.84 -6.67 30.22
C VAL A 223 16.21 -5.56 31.09
N ILE A 224 15.15 -5.85 31.84
CA ILE A 224 14.45 -4.86 32.66
C ILE A 224 15.05 -4.73 34.08
N ASP A 225 15.79 -5.73 34.57
CA ASP A 225 16.38 -5.69 35.93
C ASP A 225 17.78 -5.04 35.97
N GLU A 226 18.51 -5.02 34.85
CA GLU A 226 19.86 -4.44 34.80
C GLU A 226 19.85 -2.90 34.69
N GLY A 227 18.81 -2.33 34.08
CA GLY A 227 18.62 -0.87 34.00
C GLY A 227 18.20 -0.19 35.32
N ARG A 228 17.82 -0.96 36.35
CA ARG A 228 17.43 -0.42 37.66
C ARG A 228 18.57 -0.41 38.69
N ARG A 229 19.69 -1.08 38.42
CA ARG A 229 20.87 -1.09 39.30
C ARG A 229 21.88 0.04 39.03
N GLU A 230 21.86 0.65 37.85
CA GLU A 230 22.80 1.74 37.51
C GLU A 230 22.33 3.16 37.89
N ALA A 231 21.05 3.34 38.27
CA ALA A 231 20.52 4.66 38.67
C ALA A 231 20.65 4.97 40.18
N GLY A 232 21.42 4.19 40.93
CA GLY A 232 21.39 4.17 42.40
C GLY A 232 22.75 4.28 43.09
N ALA A 233 23.76 4.94 42.52
CA ALA A 233 25.00 5.23 43.26
C ALA A 233 25.79 6.38 42.62
N THR A 234 25.56 7.61 43.07
CA THR A 234 26.61 8.61 43.35
C THR A 234 25.99 9.88 43.93
N ASN A 235 25.91 9.98 45.26
CA ASN A 235 26.09 11.26 45.95
C ASN A 235 26.41 11.04 47.43
N SER A 236 27.68 11.21 47.85
CA SER A 236 28.08 11.65 49.20
C SER A 236 29.60 11.66 49.41
N GLY A 237 30.15 12.81 49.84
CA GLY A 237 31.49 12.99 50.42
C GLY A 237 32.27 14.15 49.76
N VAL A 238 32.22 15.43 50.19
CA VAL A 238 32.83 16.05 51.41
C VAL A 238 34.37 15.89 51.37
N ASN A 239 35.27 16.89 51.39
CA ASN A 239 35.32 18.21 52.05
C ASN A 239 36.50 19.08 51.50
N GLN A 240 36.41 20.40 51.71
CA GLN A 240 37.44 21.42 52.07
C GLN A 240 38.88 21.36 51.50
N GLU A 241 39.37 22.47 50.90
CA GLU A 241 40.45 23.32 51.47
C GLU A 241 40.79 24.55 50.59
N GLU A 242 41.07 25.67 51.28
CA GLU A 242 41.91 26.83 50.91
C GLU A 242 41.52 27.69 49.68
N ALA A 243 41.08 28.96 49.77
CA ALA A 243 41.60 30.15 50.46
C ALA A 243 43.06 30.51 50.12
N ASN A 244 43.22 31.67 49.48
CA ASN A 244 44.43 32.52 49.40
C ASN A 244 45.58 32.09 48.46
N ARG A 245 45.76 32.81 47.33
CA ARG A 245 46.85 33.81 47.13
C ARG A 245 46.99 34.24 45.65
N GLU A 246 47.18 35.56 45.52
CA GLU A 246 47.80 36.35 44.43
C GLU A 246 47.11 36.45 43.06
#